data_AF-A0A7C0WXW0-F1
#
_entry.id   AF-A0A7C0WXW0-F1
#
_cell.length_a   1.000
_cell.length_b   1.000
_cell.length_c   1.000
_cell.angle_alpha   90.00
_cell.angle_beta   90.00
_cell.angle_gamma   90.00
#
_symmetry.space_group_name_H-M   'P 1'
#
loop_
_entity.id
_entity.type
_entity.pdbx_description
1 polymer ?
#
loop_
_entity_poly.entity_id
_entity_poly.type
_entity_poly.pdbx_seq_one_letter_code
_entity_poly.pdbx_strand_id
1 'polypeptide(L)'
;MLQDLLIPMMVIGIAELGDKTQIAVFLLSTKTEEHFKLLLGVMLAFLLTDGIAVLTGDYITEKISSDHIKIISGLIFILFGVLTLRISKKEKETQDLKNPFFSGFVLIFFSELGDKTQIASGLFATMYNPILVLIGIMLSLSLLSVMAIYAGRFISTKVDDKILSRIGGVIFILVGIVFLFR
;
A
#
# COMPACT_ATOMS: atom_id res chain seq x y z
N MET A 1 11.18 7.76 -25.10
CA MET A 1 10.87 8.87 -24.16
C MET A 1 9.45 8.76 -23.61
N LEU A 2 8.38 8.98 -24.39
CA LEU A 2 7.01 8.86 -23.83
C LEU A 2 6.66 7.41 -23.44
N GLN A 3 7.14 6.43 -24.19
CA GLN A 3 6.94 5.00 -23.90
C GLN A 3 7.57 4.56 -22.58
N ASP A 4 8.75 5.09 -22.25
CA ASP A 4 9.49 4.88 -20.99
C ASP A 4 8.68 5.29 -19.75
N LEU A 5 7.76 6.24 -19.92
CA LEU A 5 6.82 6.69 -18.89
C LEU A 5 5.53 5.86 -18.91
N LEU A 6 4.91 5.76 -20.09
CA LEU A 6 3.55 5.20 -20.24
C LEU A 6 3.50 3.69 -20.03
N ILE A 7 4.51 2.93 -20.46
CA ILE A 7 4.51 1.47 -20.33
C ILE A 7 4.57 1.05 -18.86
N PRO A 8 5.54 1.52 -18.04
CA PRO A 8 5.55 1.19 -16.61
C PRO A 8 4.30 1.70 -15.90
N MET A 9 3.83 2.92 -16.21
CA MET A 9 2.62 3.48 -15.62
C MET A 9 1.40 2.57 -15.84
N MET A 10 1.16 2.12 -17.07
CA MET A 10 0.02 1.28 -17.40
C MET A 10 0.17 -0.14 -16.85
N VAL A 11 1.35 -0.74 -16.98
CA VAL A 11 1.59 -2.11 -16.52
C VAL A 11 1.47 -2.21 -15.01
N ILE A 12 2.14 -1.32 -14.26
CA ILE A 12 1.99 -1.27 -12.80
C ILE A 12 0.56 -0.93 -12.41
N GLY A 13 -0.08 0.02 -13.12
CA GLY A 13 -1.45 0.41 -12.81
C GLY A 13 -2.46 -0.72 -12.93
N ILE A 14 -2.30 -1.57 -13.95
CA ILE A 14 -3.14 -2.75 -14.15
C ILE A 14 -2.76 -3.85 -13.15
N ALA A 15 -1.46 -4.07 -12.91
CA ALA A 15 -0.97 -5.11 -12.00
C ALA A 15 -1.37 -4.87 -10.54
N GLU A 16 -1.40 -3.62 -10.11
CA GLU A 16 -1.73 -3.22 -8.74
C GLU A 16 -3.24 -3.00 -8.54
N LEU A 17 -4.05 -3.03 -9.60
CA LEU A 17 -5.49 -2.76 -9.50
C LEU A 17 -6.21 -3.79 -8.64
N GLY A 18 -6.78 -3.34 -7.52
CA GLY A 18 -7.45 -4.20 -6.53
C GLY A 18 -6.49 -5.03 -5.67
N ASP A 19 -5.19 -4.74 -5.69
CA ASP A 19 -4.23 -5.47 -4.86
C ASP A 19 -4.34 -5.10 -3.36
N LYS A 20 -3.64 -5.87 -2.52
CA LYS A 20 -3.56 -5.72 -1.06
C LYS A 20 -3.31 -4.29 -0.59
N THR A 21 -2.47 -3.54 -1.30
CA THR A 21 -2.15 -2.14 -0.97
C THR A 21 -3.34 -1.24 -1.18
N GLN A 22 -4.08 -1.42 -2.28
CA GLN A 22 -5.30 -0.65 -2.52
C GLN A 22 -6.36 -0.95 -1.47
N ILE A 23 -6.52 -2.20 -1.09
CA ILE A 23 -7.41 -2.61 0.00
C ILE A 23 -6.96 -1.96 1.32
N ALA A 24 -5.66 -1.93 1.59
CA ALA A 24 -5.11 -1.31 2.79
C ALA A 24 -5.34 0.20 2.83
N VAL A 25 -5.05 0.92 1.74
CA VAL A 25 -5.28 2.36 1.61
C VAL A 25 -6.76 2.68 1.74
N PHE A 26 -7.62 1.91 1.07
CA PHE A 26 -9.07 2.02 1.19
C PHE A 26 -9.50 1.89 2.65
N LEU A 27 -9.13 0.81 3.35
CA LEU A 27 -9.52 0.58 4.73
C LEU A 27 -8.97 1.66 5.68
N LEU A 28 -7.72 2.07 5.53
CA LEU A 28 -7.15 3.14 6.35
C LEU A 28 -7.87 4.47 6.14
N SER A 29 -8.26 4.79 4.90
CA SER A 29 -9.01 6.02 4.60
C SER A 29 -10.40 6.06 5.25
N THR A 30 -11.00 4.89 5.53
CA THR A 30 -12.25 4.84 6.30
C THR A 30 -12.09 5.16 7.79
N LYS A 31 -10.84 5.31 8.27
CA LYS A 31 -10.48 5.48 9.69
C LYS A 31 -9.73 6.79 9.96
N THR A 32 -9.80 7.73 9.03
CA THR A 32 -9.15 9.03 9.19
C THR A 32 -9.90 10.09 8.41
N GLU A 33 -10.00 11.28 8.98
CA GLU A 33 -10.47 12.45 8.24
C GLU A 33 -9.31 13.19 7.54
N GLU A 34 -8.08 13.00 8.02
CA GLU A 34 -6.87 13.61 7.43
C GLU A 34 -6.34 12.83 6.21
N HIS A 35 -7.19 12.61 5.21
CA HIS A 35 -6.91 11.85 3.98
C HIS A 35 -5.65 12.31 3.23
N PHE A 36 -5.35 13.61 3.25
CA PHE A 36 -4.14 14.15 2.63
C PHE A 36 -2.86 13.67 3.33
N LYS A 37 -2.86 13.59 4.67
CA LYS A 37 -1.72 13.07 5.43
C LYS A 37 -1.52 11.58 5.18
N LEU A 38 -2.62 10.82 5.10
CA LEU A 38 -2.58 9.41 4.69
C LEU A 38 -1.94 9.26 3.31
N LEU A 39 -2.40 10.02 2.31
CA LEU A 39 -1.86 9.99 0.95
C LEU A 39 -0.36 10.29 0.93
N LEU A 40 0.11 11.32 1.65
CA LEU A 40 1.53 11.65 1.72
C LEU A 40 2.37 10.52 2.32
N GLY A 41 1.87 9.84 3.35
CA GLY A 41 2.55 8.70 3.96
C GLY A 41 2.65 7.52 2.99
N VAL A 42 1.56 7.21 2.30
CA VAL A 42 1.49 6.17 1.27
C VAL A 42 2.42 6.49 0.10
N MET A 43 2.40 7.73 -0.41
CA MET A 43 3.26 8.13 -1.51
C MET A 43 4.74 8.13 -1.13
N LEU A 44 5.09 8.49 0.11
CA LEU A 44 6.46 8.38 0.58
C LEU A 44 6.92 6.92 0.65
N ALA A 45 6.05 6.01 1.09
CA ALA A 45 6.35 4.59 1.11
C ALA A 45 6.66 4.07 -0.30
N PHE A 46 5.77 4.31 -1.27
CA PHE A 46 5.98 3.93 -2.67
C PHE A 46 7.24 4.56 -3.27
N LEU A 47 7.47 5.85 -3.03
CA LEU A 47 8.67 6.52 -3.52
C LEU A 47 9.96 5.85 -3.01
N LEU A 48 9.98 5.40 -1.75
CA LEU A 48 11.15 4.72 -1.20
C LEU A 48 11.27 3.30 -1.73
N THR A 49 10.19 2.51 -1.76
CA THR A 49 10.24 1.12 -2.22
C THR A 49 10.58 1.03 -3.71
N ASP A 50 9.85 1.76 -4.55
CA ASP A 50 10.06 1.77 -6.01
C ASP A 50 11.29 2.58 -6.39
N GLY A 51 11.60 3.67 -5.67
CA GLY A 51 12.83 4.41 -5.88
C GLY A 51 14.06 3.56 -5.62
N ILE A 52 14.08 2.77 -4.54
CA ILE A 52 15.17 1.83 -4.28
C ILE A 52 15.26 0.80 -5.41
N ALA A 53 14.15 0.25 -5.88
CA ALA A 53 14.16 -0.73 -6.98
C ALA A 53 14.70 -0.13 -8.28
N VAL A 54 14.22 1.05 -8.66
CA VAL A 54 14.61 1.73 -9.89
C VAL A 54 16.09 2.14 -9.86
N LEU A 55 16.58 2.62 -8.70
CA LEU A 55 17.99 3.00 -8.55
C LEU A 55 18.92 1.80 -8.56
N THR A 56 18.45 0.64 -8.11
CA THR A 56 19.28 -0.56 -7.95
C THR A 56 19.14 -1.54 -9.12
N GLY A 57 18.11 -1.38 -9.96
CA GLY A 57 17.90 -2.14 -11.18
C GLY A 57 17.70 -3.63 -10.92
N ASP A 58 18.44 -4.47 -11.65
CA ASP A 58 18.45 -5.93 -11.45
C ASP A 58 19.35 -6.37 -10.27
N TYR A 59 20.30 -5.55 -9.84
CA TYR A 59 21.38 -5.92 -8.92
C TYR A 59 20.92 -6.34 -7.52
N ILE A 60 19.85 -5.72 -6.99
CA ILE A 60 19.33 -6.04 -5.65
C ILE A 60 18.18 -7.04 -5.72
N THR A 61 17.50 -7.11 -6.85
CA THR A 61 16.30 -7.93 -7.05
C THR A 61 16.58 -9.44 -6.89
N GLU A 62 17.82 -9.88 -7.16
CA GLU A 62 18.25 -11.28 -6.94
C GLU A 62 18.70 -11.59 -5.50
N LYS A 63 19.03 -10.59 -4.67
CA LYS A 63 19.65 -10.79 -3.35
C LYS A 63 18.71 -10.64 -2.16
N ILE A 64 17.49 -10.16 -2.37
CA ILE A 64 16.49 -10.05 -1.31
C ILE A 64 15.88 -11.43 -1.07
N SER A 65 16.25 -12.07 0.03
CA SER A 65 15.55 -13.26 0.53
C SER A 65 14.11 -12.88 0.88
N SER A 66 13.17 -13.34 0.04
CA SER A 66 11.75 -12.98 0.09
C SER A 66 11.06 -13.43 1.39
N ASP A 67 11.59 -14.45 2.06
CA ASP A 67 10.90 -15.11 3.19
C ASP A 67 10.77 -14.21 4.43
N HIS A 68 11.81 -13.44 4.77
CA HIS A 68 11.75 -12.56 5.94
C HIS A 68 10.80 -11.39 5.73
N ILE A 69 10.74 -10.84 4.53
CA ILE A 69 9.88 -9.71 4.25
C ILE A 69 8.41 -10.14 4.28
N LYS A 70 8.09 -11.28 3.66
CA LYS A 70 6.74 -11.88 3.75
C LYS A 70 6.27 -12.05 5.19
N ILE A 71 7.14 -12.57 6.06
CA ILE A 71 6.83 -12.74 7.49
C ILE A 71 6.53 -11.39 8.15
N ILE A 72 7.38 -10.38 7.92
CA ILE A 72 7.21 -9.04 8.49
C ILE A 72 5.91 -8.40 7.99
N SER A 73 5.65 -8.41 6.68
CA SER A 73 4.42 -7.88 6.10
C SER A 73 3.19 -8.59 6.69
N GLY A 74 3.22 -9.92 6.76
CA GLY A 74 2.14 -10.73 7.33
C GLY A 74 1.84 -10.38 8.78
N LEU A 75 2.88 -10.23 9.61
CA LEU A 75 2.73 -9.81 11.00
C LEU A 75 2.19 -8.39 11.13
N ILE A 76 2.59 -7.46 10.25
CA ILE A 76 2.08 -6.08 10.25
C ILE A 76 0.61 -6.05 9.86
N PHE A 77 0.19 -6.79 8.84
CA PHE A 77 -1.22 -6.92 8.46
C PHE A 77 -2.06 -7.53 9.60
N ILE A 78 -1.57 -8.59 10.26
CA ILE A 78 -2.25 -9.16 11.43
C ILE A 78 -2.35 -8.14 12.57
N LEU A 79 -1.25 -7.41 12.86
CA LEU A 79 -1.22 -6.37 13.88
C LEU A 79 -2.25 -5.28 13.59
N PHE A 80 -2.27 -4.73 12.38
CA PHE A 80 -3.25 -3.74 11.96
C PHE A 80 -4.67 -4.28 12.07
N GLY A 81 -4.91 -5.52 11.64
CA GLY A 81 -6.23 -6.12 11.74
C GLY A 81 -6.71 -6.30 13.18
N VAL A 82 -5.84 -6.75 14.09
CA VAL A 82 -6.15 -6.84 15.53
C VAL A 82 -6.39 -5.46 16.13
N LEU A 83 -5.58 -4.45 15.78
CA LEU A 83 -5.77 -3.07 16.23
C LEU A 83 -7.13 -2.53 15.77
N THR A 84 -7.48 -2.69 14.49
CA THR A 84 -8.78 -2.28 13.93
C THR A 84 -9.95 -2.96 14.65
N LEU A 85 -9.85 -4.26 14.95
CA LEU A 85 -10.89 -4.99 15.71
C LEU A 85 -10.98 -4.52 17.18
N ARG A 86 -9.85 -4.25 17.84
CA ARG A 86 -9.85 -3.76 19.23
C ARG A 86 -10.43 -2.36 19.34
N ILE A 87 -10.14 -1.49 18.37
CA ILE A 87 -10.71 -0.14 18.30
C ILE A 87 -12.23 -0.21 18.19
N SER A 88 -12.78 -1.17 17.45
CA SER A 88 -14.24 -1.38 17.34
C SER A 88 -14.95 -1.69 18.66
N LYS A 89 -14.26 -2.21 19.69
CA LYS A 89 -14.86 -2.64 20.96
C LYS A 89 -14.90 -1.53 22.03
N LYS A 90 -14.10 -0.47 21.87
CA LYS A 90 -14.09 0.72 22.74
C LYS A 90 -14.86 1.83 22.04
N GLU A 91 -16.11 2.08 22.43
CA GLU A 91 -16.91 3.15 21.82
C GLU A 91 -16.72 4.52 22.50
N LYS A 92 -16.81 5.57 21.67
CA LYS A 92 -16.80 7.03 21.93
C LYS A 92 -15.48 7.67 22.40
N GLU A 93 -14.49 7.64 21.52
CA GLU A 93 -13.67 8.82 21.23
C GLU A 93 -13.35 8.76 19.73
N THR A 94 -13.30 9.92 19.08
CA THR A 94 -13.11 10.10 17.62
C THR A 94 -12.16 9.05 17.04
N GLN A 95 -12.66 8.21 16.11
CA GLN A 95 -11.96 7.07 15.50
C GLN A 95 -10.85 7.52 14.53
N ASP A 96 -10.10 8.54 14.89
CA ASP A 96 -9.03 9.07 14.07
C ASP A 96 -7.76 8.28 14.37
N LEU A 97 -7.14 7.74 13.33
CA LEU A 97 -5.78 7.23 13.44
C LEU A 97 -4.92 8.35 14.07
N LYS A 98 -4.24 8.07 15.18
CA LYS A 98 -3.41 9.08 15.88
C LYS A 98 -2.37 9.73 14.95
N ASN A 99 -1.94 9.01 13.93
CA ASN A 99 -1.06 9.51 12.89
C ASN A 99 -1.34 8.77 11.56
N PRO A 100 -2.23 9.30 10.70
CA PRO A 100 -2.61 8.67 9.43
C PRO A 100 -1.44 8.57 8.45
N PHE A 101 -0.55 9.57 8.46
CA PHE A 101 0.69 9.57 7.68
C PHE A 101 1.57 8.38 8.06
N PHE A 102 1.89 8.23 9.34
CA PHE A 102 2.78 7.16 9.80
C PHE A 102 2.13 5.79 9.62
N SER A 103 0.82 5.68 9.84
CA SER A 103 0.08 4.43 9.66
C SER A 103 0.09 3.98 8.20
N GLY A 104 -0.21 4.89 7.27
CA GLY A 104 -0.14 4.62 5.83
C GLY A 104 1.28 4.29 5.38
N PHE A 105 2.26 5.09 5.82
CA PHE A 105 3.66 4.86 5.50
C PHE A 105 4.14 3.48 5.93
N VAL A 106 3.99 3.13 7.21
CA VAL A 106 4.48 1.85 7.75
C VAL A 106 3.77 0.68 7.10
N LEU A 107 2.44 0.74 6.97
CA LEU A 107 1.68 -0.36 6.40
C LEU A 107 2.08 -0.62 4.94
N ILE A 108 2.14 0.43 4.12
CA ILE A 108 2.48 0.29 2.70
C ILE A 108 3.95 -0.04 2.51
N PHE A 109 4.86 0.62 3.22
CA PHE A 109 6.30 0.38 3.08
C PHE A 109 6.64 -1.08 3.35
N PHE A 110 6.19 -1.65 4.46
CA PHE A 110 6.45 -3.05 4.75
C PHE A 110 5.62 -4.03 3.91
N SER A 111 4.47 -3.62 3.40
CA SER A 111 3.66 -4.44 2.48
C SER A 111 4.29 -4.55 1.09
N GLU A 112 4.99 -3.51 0.64
CA GLU A 112 5.55 -3.40 -0.71
C GLU A 112 7.03 -3.74 -0.79
N LEU A 113 7.75 -3.69 0.33
CA LEU A 113 9.11 -4.19 0.38
C LEU A 113 9.16 -5.64 -0.13
N GLY A 114 10.06 -5.90 -1.06
CA GLY A 114 10.33 -7.22 -1.63
C GLY A 114 9.18 -7.83 -2.43
N ASP A 115 8.14 -7.06 -2.81
CA ASP A 115 7.05 -7.61 -3.61
C ASP A 115 7.29 -7.50 -5.12
N LYS A 116 6.41 -8.15 -5.89
CA LYS A 116 6.38 -8.25 -7.34
C LYS A 116 6.49 -6.89 -8.03
N THR A 117 5.88 -5.86 -7.48
CA THR A 117 5.95 -4.51 -8.06
C THR A 117 7.34 -3.92 -7.92
N GLN A 118 8.03 -4.12 -6.79
CA GLN A 118 9.42 -3.70 -6.64
C GLN A 118 10.34 -4.40 -7.68
N ILE A 119 10.15 -5.70 -7.91
CA ILE A 119 10.87 -6.47 -8.95
C ILE A 119 10.58 -5.89 -10.35
N ALA A 120 9.31 -5.64 -10.66
CA ALA A 120 8.89 -5.09 -11.95
C ALA A 120 9.47 -3.67 -12.18
N SER A 121 9.45 -2.82 -11.14
CA SER A 121 10.02 -1.47 -11.15
C SER A 121 11.52 -1.49 -11.46
N GLY A 122 12.28 -2.39 -10.82
CA GLY A 122 13.71 -2.58 -11.10
C GLY A 122 13.97 -3.06 -12.53
N LEU A 123 13.19 -4.03 -13.03
CA LEU A 123 13.30 -4.53 -14.39
C LEU A 123 12.97 -3.45 -15.44
N PHE A 124 11.95 -2.63 -15.21
CA PHE A 124 11.65 -1.51 -16.11
C PHE A 124 12.79 -0.50 -16.15
N ALA A 125 13.50 -0.29 -15.04
CA ALA A 125 14.66 0.60 -14.99
C ALA A 125 15.87 0.08 -15.79
N THR A 126 15.97 -1.23 -16.08
CA THR A 126 17.02 -1.76 -16.97
C THR A 126 16.65 -1.64 -18.45
N MET A 127 15.36 -1.59 -18.77
CA MET A 127 14.85 -1.52 -20.15
C MET A 127 14.59 -0.10 -20.65
N TYR A 128 14.30 0.85 -19.74
CA TYR A 128 13.87 2.20 -20.06
C TYR A 128 14.61 3.24 -19.22
N ASN A 129 14.42 4.54 -19.51
CA ASN A 129 15.00 5.60 -18.70
C ASN A 129 14.50 5.54 -17.23
N PRO A 130 15.39 5.36 -16.22
CA PRO A 130 14.98 5.13 -14.83
C PRO A 130 14.13 6.27 -14.22
N ILE A 131 14.43 7.52 -14.57
CA ILE A 131 13.68 8.68 -14.04
C ILE A 131 12.25 8.67 -14.58
N LEU A 132 12.09 8.43 -15.89
CA LEU A 132 10.76 8.35 -16.51
C LEU A 132 9.97 7.14 -16.01
N VAL A 133 10.64 6.00 -15.78
CA VAL A 133 10.04 4.81 -15.16
C VAL A 133 9.48 5.15 -13.78
N LEU A 134 10.30 5.74 -12.90
CA LEU A 134 9.86 6.12 -11.55
C LEU A 134 8.69 7.10 -11.58
N ILE A 135 8.72 8.12 -12.44
CA ILE A 135 7.61 9.07 -12.58
C ILE A 135 6.34 8.33 -13.02
N GLY A 136 6.45 7.40 -13.98
CA GLY A 136 5.31 6.63 -14.48
C GLY A 136 4.69 5.76 -13.40
N ILE A 137 5.52 5.04 -12.64
CA ILE A 137 5.08 4.23 -11.50
C ILE A 137 4.39 5.10 -10.45
N MET A 138 5.01 6.22 -10.07
CA MET A 138 4.47 7.14 -9.06
C MET A 138 3.14 7.76 -9.48
N LEU A 139 2.97 8.11 -10.76
CA LEU A 139 1.69 8.59 -11.29
C LEU A 139 0.60 7.51 -11.18
N SER A 140 0.96 6.28 -11.50
CA SER A 140 0.04 5.14 -11.44
C SER A 140 -0.41 4.86 -10.01
N LEU A 141 0.54 4.68 -9.09
CA LEU A 141 0.28 4.39 -7.68
C LEU A 141 -0.44 5.55 -6.97
N SER A 142 -0.14 6.79 -7.35
CA SER A 142 -0.87 7.97 -6.88
C SER A 142 -2.33 7.95 -7.32
N LEU A 143 -2.60 7.67 -8.60
CA LEU A 143 -3.97 7.59 -9.13
C LEU A 143 -4.76 6.51 -8.38
N LEU A 144 -4.18 5.31 -8.25
CA LEU A 144 -4.79 4.19 -7.54
C LEU A 144 -5.06 4.52 -6.06
N SER A 145 -4.09 5.15 -5.39
CA SER A 145 -4.24 5.56 -3.98
C SER A 145 -5.34 6.59 -3.80
N VAL A 146 -5.42 7.59 -4.69
CA VAL A 146 -6.48 8.60 -4.67
C VAL A 146 -7.85 7.95 -4.89
N MET A 147 -7.96 7.01 -5.82
CA MET A 147 -9.20 6.26 -6.05
C MET A 147 -9.61 5.44 -4.82
N ALA A 148 -8.67 4.73 -4.20
CA ALA A 148 -8.91 3.95 -2.98
C ALA A 148 -9.36 4.85 -1.81
N ILE A 149 -8.68 6.00 -1.62
CA ILE A 149 -9.02 6.99 -0.58
C ILE A 149 -10.41 7.57 -0.83
N TYR A 150 -10.75 7.93 -2.06
CA TYR A 150 -12.07 8.49 -2.39
C TYR A 150 -13.17 7.46 -2.15
N ALA A 151 -12.95 6.20 -2.58
CA ALA A 151 -13.89 5.12 -2.34
C ALA A 151 -14.07 4.84 -0.83
N GLY A 152 -12.98 4.84 -0.06
CA GLY A 152 -13.03 4.64 1.38
C GLY A 152 -13.73 5.78 2.13
N ARG A 153 -13.47 7.03 1.73
CA ARG A 153 -14.21 8.19 2.23
C ARG A 153 -15.70 8.11 1.88
N PHE A 154 -16.04 7.67 0.66
CA PHE A 154 -17.42 7.55 0.26
C PHE A 154 -18.14 6.47 1.07
N ILE A 155 -17.52 5.30 1.28
CA ILE A 155 -18.14 4.21 2.02
C ILE A 155 -18.30 4.55 3.52
N SER A 156 -17.36 5.29 4.12
CA SER A 156 -17.44 5.66 5.54
C SER A 156 -18.66 6.53 5.83
N THR A 157 -19.14 7.32 4.86
CA THR A 157 -20.39 8.09 4.99
C THR A 157 -21.67 7.25 4.87
N LYS A 158 -21.56 6.01 4.41
CA LYS A 158 -22.71 5.13 4.09
C LYS A 158 -22.84 3.93 5.02
N VAL A 159 -21.75 3.51 5.66
CA VAL A 159 -21.68 2.27 6.45
C VAL A 159 -21.20 2.60 7.85
N ASP A 160 -21.85 2.00 8.86
CA ASP A 160 -21.48 2.19 10.25
C ASP A 160 -20.01 1.79 10.51
N ASP A 161 -19.32 2.64 11.27
CA ASP A 161 -17.91 2.44 11.60
C ASP A 161 -17.60 1.09 12.25
N LYS A 162 -18.54 0.53 13.03
CA LYS A 162 -18.41 -0.79 13.65
C LYS A 162 -18.32 -1.89 12.60
N ILE A 163 -19.17 -1.83 11.59
CA ILE A 163 -19.18 -2.81 10.49
C ILE A 163 -17.88 -2.66 9.71
N LEU A 164 -17.50 -1.42 9.40
CA LEU A 164 -16.30 -1.09 8.65
C LEU A 164 -15.01 -1.54 9.38
N SER A 165 -14.93 -1.31 10.70
CA SER A 165 -13.83 -1.81 11.54
C SER A 165 -13.80 -3.32 11.61
N ARG A 166 -14.96 -3.97 11.71
CA ARG A 166 -15.02 -5.44 11.79
C ARG A 166 -14.59 -6.09 10.48
N ILE A 167 -15.10 -5.60 9.35
CA ILE A 167 -14.74 -6.08 8.02
C ILE A 167 -13.25 -5.80 7.75
N GLY A 168 -12.81 -4.55 7.94
CA GLY A 168 -11.42 -4.17 7.70
C GLY A 168 -10.43 -4.95 8.56
N GLY A 169 -10.74 -5.15 9.84
CA GLY A 169 -9.91 -5.93 10.74
C GLY A 169 -9.81 -7.40 10.34
N VAL A 170 -10.92 -8.01 9.91
CA VAL A 170 -10.92 -9.39 9.38
C VAL A 170 -10.13 -9.48 8.08
N ILE A 171 -10.32 -8.55 7.14
CA ILE A 171 -9.58 -8.51 5.88
C ILE A 171 -8.08 -8.40 6.13
N PHE A 172 -7.65 -7.49 7.01
CA PHE A 172 -6.23 -7.35 7.35
C PHE A 172 -5.64 -8.61 7.98
N ILE A 173 -6.36 -9.28 8.89
CA ILE A 173 -5.90 -10.56 9.45
C ILE A 173 -5.80 -11.63 8.36
N LEU A 174 -6.79 -11.74 7.47
CA LEU A 174 -6.78 -12.72 6.38
C LEU A 174 -5.62 -12.47 5.41
N VAL A 175 -5.42 -11.22 4.97
CA VAL A 175 -4.29 -10.83 4.12
C VAL A 175 -2.97 -11.19 4.80
N GLY A 176 -2.83 -10.88 6.09
CA GLY A 176 -1.62 -11.19 6.84
C GLY A 176 -1.34 -12.68 7.00
N ILE A 177 -2.38 -13.49 7.27
CA ILE A 177 -2.27 -14.95 7.30
C ILE A 177 -1.84 -15.49 5.92
N VAL A 178 -2.46 -15.03 4.83
CA VAL A 178 -2.10 -15.47 3.48
C VAL A 178 -0.63 -15.18 3.18
N PHE A 179 -0.11 -14.03 3.62
CA PHE A 179 1.30 -13.67 3.48
C PHE A 179 2.26 -14.57 4.26
N LEU A 180 1.85 -15.06 5.44
CA LEU A 180 2.69 -15.98 6.22
C LEU A 180 2.83 -17.37 5.58
N PHE A 181 1.87 -17.79 4.74
CA PHE A 181 1.83 -19.13 4.15
C PHE A 181 2.18 -19.19 2.66
N ARG A 182 2.51 -18.06 2.02
CA ARG A 182 2.84 -17.96 0.59
C ARG A 182 4.23 -17.39 0.37
#